data_AF-A0AAY5KAR6-F1
#
_entry.id   AF-A0AAY5KAR6-F1
#
_cell.length_a   1.000
_cell.length_b   1.000
_cell.length_c   1.000
_cell.angle_alpha   90.00
_cell.angle_beta   90.00
_cell.angle_gamma   90.00
#
_symmetry.space_group_name_H-M   'P 1'
#
loop_
_entity.id
_entity.type
_entity.pdbx_description
1 polymer ?
#
loop_
_entity_poly.entity_id
_entity_poly.type
_entity_poly.pdbx_seq_one_letter_code
_entity_poly.pdbx_strand_id
1 'polypeptide(L)'
;MAEELKRKALSEEKKGSILALLAEGFSERQVASILKISKTAVHKNKVKQQTLGTTKLQTGRGRKRLSTNRNDRQLIRMSLNNRRMTSSDLQKEWQTAAGVKCSARTVRNRLLRAGLKSCTSRKKPFVNEKQRRARLKFAKDHKDWTIEEWRTSQLPSAGSREDPQCGLPLCPNQAGTTLPANAEELEQ
;
A
#
# COMPACT_ATOMS: atom_id res chain seq x y z
N MET A 1 -38.02 -5.10 30.47
CA MET A 1 -36.88 -5.07 29.53
C MET A 1 -37.46 -4.83 28.14
N ALA A 2 -37.50 -3.58 27.67
CA ALA A 2 -38.02 -3.26 26.34
C ALA A 2 -36.94 -3.57 25.31
N GLU A 3 -37.16 -4.58 24.48
CA GLU A 3 -36.32 -4.88 23.33
C GLU A 3 -36.37 -3.67 22.38
N GLU A 4 -35.21 -3.05 22.14
CA GLU A 4 -35.11 -1.88 21.27
C GLU A 4 -35.40 -2.30 19.82
N LEU A 5 -36.67 -2.18 19.39
CA LEU A 5 -37.13 -2.56 18.05
C LEU A 5 -36.53 -1.64 16.98
N LYS A 6 -35.33 -2.00 16.51
CA LYS A 6 -34.66 -1.34 15.39
C LYS A 6 -35.56 -1.43 14.14
N ARG A 7 -35.80 -0.29 13.48
CA ARG A 7 -36.61 -0.26 12.24
C ARG A 7 -35.95 -1.13 11.17
N LYS A 8 -36.57 -2.26 10.85
CA LYS A 8 -36.11 -3.19 9.81
C LYS A 8 -36.67 -2.77 8.45
N ALA A 9 -35.84 -2.88 7.42
CA ALA A 9 -36.30 -2.71 6.05
C ALA A 9 -37.28 -3.84 5.68
N LEU A 10 -38.20 -3.56 4.77
CA LEU A 10 -39.15 -4.56 4.29
C LEU A 10 -38.39 -5.68 3.54
N SER A 11 -38.77 -6.94 3.79
CA SER A 11 -38.25 -8.10 3.06
C SER A 11 -38.46 -7.94 1.54
N GLU A 12 -37.52 -8.47 0.75
CA GLU A 12 -37.63 -8.46 -0.72
C GLU A 12 -38.85 -9.25 -1.21
N GLU A 13 -39.25 -10.30 -0.49
CA GLU A 13 -40.48 -11.06 -0.79
C GLU A 13 -41.72 -10.16 -0.68
N LYS A 14 -41.86 -9.45 0.45
CA LYS A 14 -42.98 -8.54 0.68
C LYS A 14 -43.01 -7.39 -0.33
N LYS A 15 -41.84 -6.91 -0.77
CA LYS A 15 -41.72 -5.91 -1.84
C LYS A 15 -42.20 -6.47 -3.18
N GLY A 16 -41.86 -7.71 -3.52
CA GLY A 16 -42.35 -8.41 -4.70
C GLY A 16 -43.87 -8.58 -4.67
N SER A 17 -44.42 -9.06 -3.55
CA SER A 17 -45.88 -9.22 -3.38
C SER A 17 -46.63 -7.89 -3.50
N ILE A 18 -46.06 -6.77 -3.04
CA ILE A 18 -46.65 -5.44 -3.25
C ILE A 18 -46.79 -5.15 -4.74
N LEU A 19 -45.75 -5.39 -5.54
CA LEU A 19 -45.79 -5.09 -6.97
C LEU A 19 -46.75 -6.01 -7.72
N ALA A 20 -46.78 -7.31 -7.38
CA ALA A 20 -47.70 -8.28 -7.97
C ALA A 20 -49.17 -7.88 -7.74
N LEU A 21 -49.55 -7.62 -6.48
CA LEU A 21 -50.92 -7.22 -6.15
C LEU A 21 -51.32 -5.87 -6.75
N LEU A 22 -50.38 -4.93 -6.88
CA LEU A 22 -50.65 -3.67 -7.57
C LEU A 22 -50.83 -3.85 -9.08
N ALA A 23 -50.12 -4.81 -9.70
CA ALA A 23 -50.26 -5.14 -11.12
C ALA A 23 -51.60 -5.83 -11.42
N GLU A 24 -52.10 -6.63 -10.47
CA GLU A 24 -53.43 -7.24 -10.52
C GLU A 24 -54.59 -6.24 -10.36
N GLY A 25 -54.29 -4.98 -10.00
CA GLY A 25 -55.28 -3.90 -9.90
C GLY A 25 -55.82 -3.66 -8.49
N PHE A 26 -55.29 -4.32 -7.46
CA PHE A 26 -55.69 -4.02 -6.07
C PHE A 26 -55.29 -2.60 -5.66
N SER A 27 -56.15 -1.94 -4.88
CA SER A 27 -55.83 -0.62 -4.32
C SER A 27 -54.72 -0.71 -3.26
N GLU A 28 -53.95 0.37 -3.09
CA GLU A 28 -52.86 0.42 -2.09
C GLU A 28 -53.33 0.10 -0.66
N ARG A 29 -54.60 0.43 -0.32
CA ARG A 29 -55.19 0.13 0.98
C ARG A 29 -55.49 -1.37 1.14
N GLN A 30 -56.01 -2.03 0.09
CA GLN A 30 -56.24 -3.47 0.10
C GLN A 30 -54.92 -4.24 0.23
N VAL A 31 -53.89 -3.84 -0.53
CA VAL A 31 -52.55 -4.45 -0.46
C VAL A 31 -51.95 -4.31 0.95
N ALA A 32 -52.11 -3.15 1.58
CA ALA A 32 -51.67 -2.90 2.95
C ALA A 32 -52.35 -3.84 3.96
N SER A 33 -53.66 -4.04 3.85
CA SER A 33 -54.44 -4.95 4.69
C SER A 33 -54.05 -6.41 4.49
N ILE A 34 -53.88 -6.86 3.23
CA ILE A 34 -53.51 -8.24 2.87
C ILE A 34 -52.12 -8.58 3.44
N LEU A 35 -51.13 -7.72 3.17
CA LEU A 35 -49.73 -7.99 3.54
C LEU A 35 -49.40 -7.61 4.99
N LYS A 36 -50.36 -7.00 5.72
CA LYS A 36 -50.19 -6.46 7.08
C LYS A 36 -49.02 -5.48 7.18
N ILE A 37 -48.96 -4.54 6.24
CA ILE A 37 -47.92 -3.50 6.14
C ILE A 37 -48.61 -2.12 6.13
N SER A 38 -47.91 -1.07 6.54
CA SER A 38 -48.44 0.29 6.42
C SER A 38 -48.68 0.71 4.96
N LYS A 39 -49.79 1.41 4.71
CA LYS A 39 -50.11 2.01 3.39
C LYS A 39 -48.97 2.90 2.87
N THR A 40 -48.28 3.60 3.76
CA THR A 40 -47.14 4.46 3.42
C THR A 40 -45.97 3.67 2.86
N ALA A 41 -45.69 2.47 3.38
CA ALA A 41 -44.64 1.61 2.84
C ALA A 41 -45.02 1.04 1.47
N VAL A 42 -46.28 0.65 1.25
CA VAL A 42 -46.78 0.24 -0.08
C VAL A 42 -46.59 1.37 -1.09
N HIS A 43 -47.05 2.57 -0.76
CA HIS A 43 -46.93 3.75 -1.62
C HIS A 43 -45.47 4.09 -1.94
N LYS A 44 -44.58 4.10 -0.93
CA LYS A 44 -43.15 4.37 -1.14
C LYS A 44 -42.49 3.34 -2.07
N ASN A 45 -42.82 2.05 -1.95
CA ASN A 45 -42.27 1.03 -2.85
C ASN A 45 -42.81 1.17 -4.28
N LYS A 46 -44.11 1.48 -4.45
CA LYS A 46 -44.70 1.78 -5.75
C LYS A 46 -44.02 2.96 -6.44
N VAL A 47 -43.94 4.11 -5.78
CA VAL A 47 -43.30 5.33 -6.31
C VAL A 47 -41.83 5.05 -6.63
N LYS A 48 -41.13 4.32 -5.76
CA LYS A 48 -39.73 3.95 -5.99
C LYS A 48 -39.55 3.04 -7.20
N GLN A 49 -40.44 2.06 -7.39
CA GLN A 49 -40.43 1.20 -8.58
C GLN A 49 -40.71 2.01 -9.85
N GLN A 50 -41.65 2.96 -9.81
CA GLN A 50 -41.97 3.82 -10.97
C GLN A 50 -40.83 4.79 -11.33
N THR A 51 -40.12 5.31 -10.33
CA THR A 51 -39.07 6.32 -10.53
C THR A 51 -37.68 5.73 -10.80
N LEU A 52 -37.32 4.64 -10.12
CA LEU A 52 -35.98 4.03 -10.17
C LEU A 52 -35.97 2.66 -10.85
N GLY A 53 -37.13 2.10 -11.22
CA GLY A 53 -37.24 0.76 -11.79
C GLY A 53 -36.90 -0.37 -10.81
N THR A 54 -36.67 -0.06 -9.51
CA THR A 54 -36.24 -1.04 -8.53
C THR A 54 -36.80 -0.79 -7.14
N THR A 55 -37.10 -1.88 -6.43
CA THR A 55 -37.55 -1.85 -5.04
C THR A 55 -36.39 -2.09 -4.04
N LYS A 56 -35.23 -2.54 -4.55
CA LYS A 56 -34.02 -2.79 -3.75
C LYS A 56 -33.49 -1.52 -3.10
N LEU A 57 -32.99 -1.64 -1.88
CA LEU A 57 -32.43 -0.49 -1.17
C LEU A 57 -31.21 0.03 -1.93
N GLN A 58 -31.19 1.33 -2.20
CA GLN A 58 -30.07 1.96 -2.89
C GLN A 58 -28.98 2.28 -1.89
N THR A 59 -27.73 2.06 -2.29
CA THR A 59 -26.58 2.43 -1.47
C THR A 59 -26.60 3.93 -1.27
N GLY A 60 -26.59 4.38 -0.01
CA GLY A 60 -26.50 5.80 0.28
C GLY A 60 -25.18 6.39 -0.23
N ARG A 61 -25.14 7.71 -0.43
CA ARG A 61 -23.93 8.43 -0.86
C ARG A 61 -22.80 8.35 0.18
N GLY A 62 -23.12 7.99 1.42
CA GLY A 62 -22.18 7.97 2.55
C GLY A 62 -21.73 9.37 2.97
N ARG A 63 -20.78 9.41 3.90
CA ARG A 63 -20.20 10.67 4.38
C ARG A 63 -19.28 11.27 3.30
N LYS A 64 -19.44 12.58 3.02
CA LYS A 64 -18.55 13.31 2.11
C LYS A 64 -17.11 13.27 2.62
N ARG A 65 -16.15 13.19 1.70
CA ARG A 65 -14.71 13.20 2.01
C ARG A 65 -14.29 14.59 2.50
N LEU A 66 -13.35 14.61 3.43
CA LEU A 66 -12.71 15.85 3.88
C LEU A 66 -11.77 16.43 2.79
N SER A 67 -11.04 15.56 2.08
CA SER A 67 -10.11 15.96 1.04
C SER A 67 -10.79 16.03 -0.34
N THR A 68 -10.38 17.02 -1.14
CA THR A 68 -10.77 17.17 -2.55
C THR A 68 -9.75 16.47 -3.47
N ASN A 69 -10.11 16.27 -4.74
CA ASN A 69 -9.20 15.69 -5.73
C ASN A 69 -7.95 16.57 -5.98
N ARG A 70 -8.04 17.90 -5.78
CA ARG A 70 -6.88 18.80 -5.86
C ARG A 70 -5.91 18.54 -4.69
N ASN A 71 -6.45 18.43 -3.49
CA ASN A 71 -5.65 18.18 -2.28
C ASN A 71 -4.97 16.81 -2.37
N ASP A 72 -5.68 15.78 -2.86
CA ASP A 72 -5.13 14.44 -3.04
C ASP A 72 -4.00 14.42 -4.09
N ARG A 73 -4.11 15.18 -5.20
CA ARG A 73 -3.02 15.32 -6.18
C ARG A 73 -1.77 15.99 -5.60
N GLN A 74 -1.96 17.01 -4.76
CA GLN A 74 -0.85 17.67 -4.07
C GLN A 74 -0.14 16.69 -3.12
N LEU A 75 -0.90 15.91 -2.35
CA LEU A 75 -0.35 14.89 -1.46
C LEU A 75 0.48 13.83 -2.22
N ILE A 76 -0.05 13.36 -3.35
CA ILE A 76 0.66 12.39 -4.21
C ILE A 76 1.99 12.98 -4.70
N ARG A 77 1.99 14.24 -5.14
CA ARG A 77 3.21 14.93 -5.59
C ARG A 77 4.25 15.04 -4.49
N MET A 78 3.84 15.43 -3.28
CA MET A 78 4.73 15.52 -2.12
C MET A 78 5.39 14.17 -1.81
N SER A 79 4.61 13.09 -1.82
CA SER A 79 5.12 11.72 -1.62
C SER A 79 6.08 11.27 -2.72
N LEU A 80 5.87 11.67 -3.97
CA LEU A 80 6.74 11.31 -5.08
C LEU A 80 8.06 12.09 -5.07
N ASN A 81 8.03 13.36 -4.64
CA ASN A 81 9.21 14.20 -4.51
C ASN A 81 10.16 13.68 -3.43
N ASN A 82 9.63 13.22 -2.29
CA ASN A 82 10.43 12.60 -1.24
C ASN A 82 9.83 11.25 -0.81
N ARG A 83 10.29 10.18 -1.47
CA ARG A 83 9.79 8.82 -1.24
C ARG A 83 10.10 8.24 0.16
N ARG A 84 10.94 8.90 0.96
CA ARG A 84 11.31 8.44 2.30
C ARG A 84 10.45 9.04 3.40
N MET A 85 9.61 10.02 3.09
CA MET A 85 8.73 10.65 4.09
C MET A 85 7.71 9.66 4.63
N THR A 86 7.49 9.74 5.94
CA THR A 86 6.45 8.94 6.58
C THR A 86 5.07 9.56 6.34
N SER A 87 4.01 8.77 6.58
CA SER A 87 2.64 9.28 6.53
C SER A 87 2.36 10.38 7.54
N SER A 88 3.09 10.41 8.67
CA SER A 88 2.95 11.43 9.70
C SER A 88 3.61 12.74 9.27
N ASP A 89 4.78 12.67 8.65
CA ASP A 89 5.46 13.86 8.11
C ASP A 89 4.66 14.45 6.94
N LEU A 90 4.20 13.60 6.02
CA LEU A 90 3.30 14.01 4.95
C LEU A 90 2.00 14.61 5.47
N GLN A 91 1.47 14.12 6.59
CA GLN A 91 0.26 14.69 7.19
C GLN A 91 0.52 16.12 7.70
N LYS A 92 1.63 16.36 8.39
CA LYS A 92 2.00 17.69 8.88
C LYS A 92 2.20 18.66 7.72
N GLU A 93 3.02 18.28 6.73
CA GLU A 93 3.27 19.15 5.58
C GLU A 93 2.01 19.37 4.74
N TRP A 94 1.17 18.34 4.55
CA TRP A 94 -0.07 18.47 3.79
C TRP A 94 -1.09 19.35 4.50
N GLN A 95 -1.11 19.32 5.83
CA GLN A 95 -1.91 20.26 6.61
C GLN A 95 -1.43 21.69 6.43
N THR A 96 -0.11 21.94 6.44
CA THR A 96 0.45 23.28 6.18
C THR A 96 0.19 23.75 4.75
N ALA A 97 0.36 22.87 3.77
CA ALA A 97 0.32 23.24 2.36
C ALA A 97 -1.08 23.26 1.74
N ALA A 98 -2.04 22.50 2.28
CA ALA A 98 -3.41 22.38 1.75
C ALA A 98 -4.50 22.67 2.78
N GLY A 99 -4.16 22.96 4.04
CA GLY A 99 -5.12 23.24 5.12
C GLY A 99 -5.93 22.02 5.58
N VAL A 100 -5.63 20.82 5.10
CA VAL A 100 -6.42 19.61 5.39
C VAL A 100 -6.00 19.00 6.72
N LYS A 101 -6.77 19.26 7.78
CA LYS A 101 -6.58 18.64 9.10
C LYS A 101 -7.09 17.21 9.10
N CYS A 102 -6.19 16.24 8.97
CA CYS A 102 -6.55 14.81 8.97
C CYS A 102 -5.52 13.97 9.72
N SER A 103 -5.85 12.70 9.98
CA SER A 103 -4.94 11.75 10.59
C SER A 103 -3.94 11.17 9.58
N ALA A 104 -2.76 10.73 10.07
CA ALA A 104 -1.77 10.04 9.26
C ALA A 104 -2.34 8.77 8.56
N ARG A 105 -3.31 8.10 9.19
CA ARG A 105 -4.03 6.96 8.58
C ARG A 105 -4.84 7.38 7.34
N THR A 106 -5.44 8.57 7.36
CA THR A 106 -6.15 9.10 6.19
C THR A 106 -5.19 9.34 5.04
N VAL A 107 -4.04 9.95 5.31
CA VAL A 107 -2.95 10.15 4.34
C VAL A 107 -2.51 8.82 3.73
N ARG A 108 -2.21 7.81 4.55
CA ARG A 108 -1.85 6.46 4.09
C ARG A 108 -2.92 5.88 3.17
N ASN A 109 -4.19 5.95 3.57
CA ASN A 109 -5.30 5.43 2.76
C ASN A 109 -5.43 6.15 1.41
N ARG A 110 -5.12 7.46 1.35
CA ARG A 110 -5.10 8.22 0.09
C ARG A 110 -3.98 7.76 -0.83
N LEU A 111 -2.77 7.61 -0.30
CA LEU A 111 -1.62 7.11 -1.04
C LEU A 111 -1.87 5.69 -1.57
N LEU A 112 -2.42 4.80 -0.75
CA LEU A 112 -2.77 3.43 -1.16
C LEU A 112 -3.82 3.40 -2.27
N ARG A 113 -4.86 4.25 -2.18
CA ARG A 113 -5.86 4.38 -3.26
C ARG A 113 -5.27 4.90 -4.56
N ALA A 114 -4.18 5.66 -4.48
CA ALA A 114 -3.39 6.11 -5.64
C ALA A 114 -2.33 5.09 -6.09
N GLY A 115 -2.27 3.90 -5.49
CA GLY A 115 -1.30 2.85 -5.81
C GLY A 115 0.08 3.03 -5.18
N LEU A 116 0.29 4.06 -4.36
CA LEU A 116 1.56 4.30 -3.67
C LEU A 116 1.62 3.47 -2.38
N LYS A 117 2.49 2.47 -2.38
CA LYS A 117 2.77 1.60 -1.23
C LYS A 117 4.13 1.95 -0.64
N SER A 118 4.26 1.77 0.68
CA SER A 118 5.56 1.85 1.34
C SER A 118 6.42 0.66 0.93
N CYS A 119 7.64 0.91 0.48
CA CYS A 119 8.61 -0.12 0.10
C CYS A 119 9.94 0.14 0.80
N THR A 120 10.67 -0.94 1.11
CA THR A 120 12.02 -0.85 1.66
C THR A 120 13.02 -0.71 0.51
N SER A 121 13.94 0.26 0.62
CA SER A 121 15.03 0.39 -0.35
C SER A 121 15.97 -0.81 -0.27
N ARG A 122 16.44 -1.32 -1.41
CA ARG A 122 17.44 -2.39 -1.44
C ARG A 122 18.79 -1.85 -0.93
N LYS A 123 19.47 -2.62 -0.07
CA LYS A 123 20.84 -2.32 0.34
C LYS A 123 21.74 -2.45 -0.90
N LYS A 124 22.53 -1.41 -1.20
CA LYS A 124 23.48 -1.39 -2.31
C LYS A 124 24.84 -0.92 -1.79
N PRO A 125 25.96 -1.45 -2.30
CA PRO A 125 27.28 -0.92 -1.97
C PRO A 125 27.38 0.53 -2.44
N PHE A 126 28.10 1.35 -1.70
CA PHE A 126 28.40 2.71 -2.10
C PHE A 126 29.29 2.70 -3.34
N VAL A 127 28.94 3.50 -4.35
CA VAL A 127 29.69 3.63 -5.60
C VAL A 127 30.10 5.08 -5.76
N ASN A 128 31.39 5.36 -5.61
CA ASN A 128 31.94 6.69 -5.80
C ASN A 128 31.94 7.07 -7.30
N GLU A 129 32.09 8.36 -7.60
CA GLU A 129 32.05 8.93 -8.94
C GLU A 129 33.07 8.28 -9.90
N LYS A 130 34.33 8.10 -9.43
CA LYS A 130 35.38 7.42 -10.21
C LYS A 130 34.96 6.00 -10.61
N GLN A 131 34.39 5.25 -9.67
CA GLN A 131 33.91 3.88 -9.92
C GLN A 131 32.72 3.87 -10.88
N ARG A 132 31.82 4.84 -10.78
CA ARG A 132 30.67 4.98 -11.68
C ARG A 132 31.11 5.20 -13.12
N ARG A 133 32.10 6.08 -13.34
CA ARG A 133 32.69 6.34 -14.67
C ARG A 133 33.38 5.10 -15.24
N ALA A 134 34.20 4.43 -14.43
CA ALA A 134 34.89 3.21 -14.86
C ALA A 134 33.91 2.09 -15.24
N ARG A 135 32.88 1.86 -14.41
CA ARG A 135 31.81 0.88 -14.71
C ARG A 135 31.04 1.22 -15.97
N LEU A 136 30.72 2.50 -16.17
CA LEU A 136 30.01 2.94 -17.38
C LEU A 136 30.87 2.78 -18.64
N LYS A 137 32.16 3.13 -18.57
CA LYS A 137 33.11 2.94 -19.67
C LYS A 137 33.21 1.46 -20.04
N PHE A 138 33.46 0.60 -19.05
CA PHE A 138 33.50 -0.85 -19.24
C PHE A 138 32.22 -1.39 -19.90
N ALA A 139 31.04 -1.01 -19.38
CA ALA A 139 29.77 -1.45 -19.94
C ALA A 139 29.52 -0.97 -21.38
N LYS A 140 30.06 0.20 -21.77
CA LYS A 140 29.98 0.70 -23.16
C LYS A 140 30.94 -0.03 -24.08
N ASP A 141 32.20 -0.14 -23.67
CA ASP A 141 33.27 -0.77 -24.45
C ASP A 141 32.96 -2.26 -24.72
N HIS A 142 32.20 -2.91 -23.84
CA HIS A 142 31.91 -4.35 -23.87
C HIS A 142 30.42 -4.65 -24.13
N LYS A 143 29.64 -3.65 -24.60
CA LYS A 143 28.18 -3.80 -24.80
C LYS A 143 27.84 -4.90 -25.81
N ASP A 144 28.63 -4.98 -26.88
CA ASP A 144 28.37 -5.85 -28.02
C ASP A 144 29.19 -7.15 -27.97
N TRP A 145 29.81 -7.44 -26.82
CA TRP A 145 30.56 -8.67 -26.62
C TRP A 145 29.66 -9.91 -26.69
N THR A 146 30.11 -10.87 -27.48
CA THR A 146 29.56 -12.21 -27.61
C THR A 146 29.85 -13.06 -26.38
N ILE A 147 29.10 -14.14 -26.21
CA ILE A 147 29.27 -15.06 -25.07
C ILE A 147 30.70 -15.64 -25.03
N GLU A 148 31.33 -15.86 -26.19
CA GLU A 148 32.71 -16.36 -26.25
C GLU A 148 33.72 -15.31 -25.79
N GLU A 149 33.55 -14.04 -26.20
CA GLU A 149 34.38 -12.93 -25.70
C GLU A 149 34.24 -12.75 -24.18
N TRP A 150 33.02 -12.90 -23.64
CA TRP A 150 32.80 -12.90 -22.19
C TRP A 150 33.49 -14.08 -21.50
N ARG A 151 33.46 -15.29 -22.07
CA ARG A 151 34.13 -16.47 -21.49
C ARG A 151 35.65 -16.29 -21.45
N THR A 152 36.24 -15.75 -22.52
CA THR A 152 37.69 -15.51 -22.60
C THR A 152 38.15 -14.39 -21.66
N SER A 153 37.29 -13.40 -21.39
CA SER A 153 37.61 -12.27 -20.51
C SER A 153 37.53 -12.57 -19.00
N GLN A 154 36.93 -13.70 -18.61
CA GLN A 154 36.98 -14.13 -17.22
C GLN A 154 38.42 -14.51 -16.92
N LEU A 155 39.06 -13.79 -15.99
CA LEU A 155 40.39 -14.11 -15.48
C LEU A 155 40.52 -15.61 -15.22
N PRO A 156 41.73 -16.20 -15.41
CA PRO A 156 41.95 -17.62 -15.20
C PRO A 156 41.36 -18.02 -13.85
N SER A 157 40.52 -19.07 -13.89
CA SER A 157 40.14 -19.85 -12.71
C SER A 157 41.35 -19.96 -11.79
N ALA A 158 41.18 -19.54 -10.54
CA ALA A 158 42.24 -19.51 -9.53
C ALA A 158 43.08 -20.79 -9.58
N GLY A 159 44.27 -20.67 -10.18
CA GLY A 159 45.25 -21.72 -10.33
C GLY A 159 46.58 -21.03 -10.56
N SER A 160 47.48 -21.19 -9.60
CA SER A 160 48.89 -20.77 -9.63
C SER A 160 49.15 -19.24 -9.74
N ARG A 161 48.92 -18.53 -8.63
CA ARG A 161 49.85 -17.44 -8.25
C ARG A 161 51.03 -18.11 -7.54
N GLU A 162 52.08 -18.42 -8.30
CA GLU A 162 53.38 -18.70 -7.71
C GLU A 162 54.08 -17.34 -7.53
N ASP A 163 54.49 -17.02 -6.29
CA ASP A 163 55.30 -15.85 -6.00
C ASP A 163 56.71 -16.05 -6.59
N PRO A 164 57.21 -15.19 -7.50
CA PRO A 164 58.46 -15.45 -8.22
C PRO A 164 59.75 -15.36 -7.39
N GLN A 165 59.67 -15.12 -6.07
CA GLN A 165 60.85 -14.79 -5.27
C GLN A 165 61.17 -15.80 -4.15
N CYS A 166 60.21 -16.54 -3.60
CA CYS A 166 60.47 -17.50 -2.51
C CYS A 166 59.45 -18.64 -2.53
N GLY A 167 59.83 -19.82 -3.03
CA GLY A 167 58.98 -21.02 -3.11
C GLY A 167 58.72 -21.68 -1.74
N LEU A 168 57.99 -21.02 -0.85
CA LEU A 168 57.50 -21.59 0.40
C LEU A 168 56.02 -21.27 0.63
N PRO A 169 55.22 -22.24 1.12
CA PRO A 169 53.80 -22.04 1.40
C PRO A 169 53.61 -21.09 2.60
N LEU A 170 52.72 -20.11 2.44
CA LEU A 170 52.26 -19.20 3.49
C LEU A 170 51.63 -20.00 4.65
N CYS A 171 52.26 -19.94 5.83
CA CYS A 171 51.69 -20.51 7.06
C CYS A 171 50.37 -19.81 7.44
N PRO A 172 49.33 -20.56 7.86
CA PRO A 172 48.05 -19.99 8.24
C PRO A 172 48.14 -19.21 9.56
N ASN A 173 47.53 -18.01 9.55
CA ASN A 173 47.26 -17.10 10.66
C ASN A 173 47.11 -17.79 12.04
N GLN A 174 48.04 -17.50 12.96
CA GLN A 174 47.75 -17.61 14.39
C GLN A 174 47.15 -16.29 14.86
N ALA A 175 45.88 -16.35 15.24
CA ALA A 175 45.15 -15.29 15.90
C ALA A 175 45.85 -14.91 17.22
N GLY A 176 46.27 -13.65 17.34
CA GLY A 176 46.69 -13.07 18.60
C GLY A 176 45.49 -12.89 19.52
N THR A 177 45.37 -13.77 20.51
CA THR A 177 44.53 -13.58 21.68
C THR A 177 45.12 -12.48 22.55
N THR A 178 44.41 -11.38 22.70
CA THR A 178 44.60 -10.40 23.76
C THR A 178 44.13 -10.98 25.09
N LEU A 179 45.02 -11.05 26.08
CA LEU A 179 44.66 -11.10 27.50
C LEU A 179 45.51 -10.05 28.26
N PRO A 180 44.91 -9.33 29.23
CA PRO A 180 45.51 -8.15 29.82
C PRO A 180 46.50 -8.49 30.95
N ALA A 181 47.55 -7.68 31.04
CA ALA A 181 48.39 -7.57 32.21
C ALA A 181 47.62 -6.81 33.30
N ASN A 182 47.33 -7.49 34.41
CA ASN A 182 46.94 -6.85 35.67
C ASN A 182 48.17 -6.92 36.59
N ALA A 183 48.60 -5.75 37.06
CA ALA A 183 49.71 -5.57 37.98
C ALA A 183 49.34 -6.07 39.38
N GLU A 184 50.27 -6.78 40.00
CA GLU A 184 50.34 -7.02 41.43
C GLU A 184 50.54 -5.68 42.16
N GLU A 185 49.66 -5.36 43.11
CA GLU A 185 49.98 -4.50 44.25
C GLU A 185 49.99 -5.36 45.51
N LEU A 186 51.09 -5.22 46.26
CA LEU A 186 51.47 -5.92 47.47
C LEU A 186 50.70 -5.46 48.72
N GLU A 187 50.54 -6.42 49.63
CA GLU A 187 50.43 -6.34 51.09
C GLU A 187 50.26 -4.97 51.78
N GLN A 188 49.11 -4.77 52.45
CA GLN A 188 48.95 -4.70 53.92
C GLN A 188 47.47 -4.67 54.30
#